data_AF-A0A925D1X5-F1
#
_entry.id   AF-A0A925D1X5-F1
#
_cell.length_a   1.000
_cell.length_b   1.000
_cell.length_c   1.000
_cell.angle_alpha   90.00
_cell.angle_beta   90.00
_cell.angle_gamma   90.00
#
_symmetry.space_group_name_H-M   'P 1'
#
loop_
_entity.id
_entity.type
_entity.pdbx_description
1 polymer ?
#
loop_
_entity_poly.entity_id
_entity_poly.type
_entity_poly.pdbx_seq_one_letter_code
_entity_poly.pdbx_strand_id
1 'polypeptide(L)'
;MDKNGQSSQFLKAEWRKLVFANYVIDPAILLKYLPHGTELDRWANKDYVSLVGFLFNNTSIHGMRIPFHQSFQEINLRFYVRRKYNDTWRRGVVFIKEIVPKGAVTLIANSWFHEHYATMPCRDFQ
;
A
#
# COMPACT_ATOMS: atom_id res chain seq x y z
N MET A 1 -0.17 15.98 19.85
CA MET A 1 -0.58 15.37 21.13
C MET A 1 -1.83 16.09 21.59
N ASP A 2 -2.92 15.38 21.84
CA ASP A 2 -4.10 15.98 22.46
C ASP A 2 -3.90 16.13 23.98
N LYS A 3 -4.83 16.82 24.66
CA LYS A 3 -4.74 17.14 26.09
C LYS A 3 -4.76 15.90 27.02
N ASN A 4 -4.96 14.69 26.50
CA ASN A 4 -5.09 13.45 27.28
C ASN A 4 -3.95 12.45 27.04
N GLY A 5 -2.87 12.83 26.35
CA GLY A 5 -1.74 11.94 26.09
C GLY A 5 -2.05 10.79 25.12
N GLN A 6 -3.20 10.82 24.43
CA GLN A 6 -3.47 9.88 23.36
C GLN A 6 -2.89 10.43 22.04
N SER A 7 -2.19 9.54 21.32
CA SER A 7 -1.85 9.79 19.92
C SER A 7 -3.15 9.96 19.14
N SER A 8 -3.42 11.16 18.61
CA SER A 8 -4.62 11.38 17.80
C SER A 8 -4.61 10.40 16.63
N GLN A 9 -5.68 9.61 16.48
CA GLN A 9 -5.77 8.62 15.41
C GLN A 9 -5.63 9.30 14.05
N PHE A 10 -4.52 9.03 13.36
CA PHE A 10 -4.20 9.65 12.07
C PHE A 10 -5.20 9.21 10.98
N LEU A 11 -5.42 7.90 10.83
CA LEU A 11 -6.30 7.33 9.82
C LEU A 11 -7.23 6.29 10.46
N LYS A 12 -8.51 6.34 10.10
CA LYS A 12 -9.51 5.30 10.39
C LYS A 12 -10.17 4.91 9.08
N ALA A 13 -10.17 3.64 8.74
CA ALA A 13 -10.86 3.12 7.57
C ALA A 13 -11.20 1.64 7.75
N GLU A 14 -12.18 1.17 6.99
CA GLU A 14 -12.51 -0.25 6.84
C GLU A 14 -12.00 -0.73 5.48
N TRP A 15 -11.38 -1.91 5.45
CA TRP A 15 -11.03 -2.58 4.21
C TRP A 15 -12.07 -3.65 3.89
N ARG A 16 -12.73 -3.51 2.73
CA ARG A 16 -13.78 -4.42 2.27
C ARG A 16 -13.46 -4.94 0.87
N LYS A 17 -14.11 -6.03 0.47
CA LYS A 17 -14.02 -6.62 -0.89
C LYS A 17 -12.56 -6.83 -1.33
N LEU A 18 -11.78 -7.57 -0.55
CA LEU A 18 -10.37 -7.82 -0.80
C LEU A 18 -10.17 -8.84 -1.92
N VAL A 19 -9.23 -8.56 -2.83
CA VAL A 19 -8.80 -9.45 -3.90
C VAL A 19 -7.28 -9.51 -3.93
N PHE A 20 -6.74 -10.71 -4.07
CA PHE A 20 -5.31 -10.97 -4.20
C PHE A 20 -5.06 -11.74 -5.50
N ALA A 21 -4.19 -11.21 -6.36
CA ALA A 21 -3.63 -11.93 -7.49
C ALA A 21 -2.11 -11.96 -7.36
N ASN A 22 -1.52 -13.15 -7.24
CA ASN A 22 -0.09 -13.33 -7.01
C ASN A 22 0.54 -13.99 -8.24
N TYR A 23 1.62 -13.40 -8.74
CA TYR A 23 2.33 -13.83 -9.94
C TYR A 23 3.78 -14.13 -9.60
N VAL A 24 4.28 -15.27 -10.07
CA VAL A 24 5.71 -15.56 -10.05
C VAL A 24 6.40 -14.61 -11.02
N ILE A 25 7.52 -14.05 -10.62
CA ILE A 25 8.28 -13.10 -11.44
C ILE A 25 9.76 -13.45 -11.46
N ASP A 26 10.44 -13.07 -12.53
CA ASP A 26 11.90 -13.07 -12.57
C ASP A 26 12.44 -12.04 -11.56
N PRO A 27 13.24 -12.44 -10.56
CA PRO A 27 13.80 -11.52 -9.59
C PRO A 27 14.63 -10.39 -10.20
N ALA A 28 15.23 -10.58 -11.39
CA ALA A 28 16.01 -9.55 -12.06
C ALA A 28 15.18 -8.28 -12.36
N ILE A 29 13.87 -8.44 -12.59
CA ILE A 29 12.94 -7.32 -12.83
C ILE A 29 12.76 -6.47 -11.56
N LEU A 30 12.84 -7.09 -10.38
CA LEU A 30 12.60 -6.45 -9.08
C LEU A 30 13.81 -5.71 -8.53
N LEU A 31 15.03 -6.09 -8.93
CA LEU A 31 16.27 -5.56 -8.35
C LEU A 31 16.37 -4.02 -8.42
N LYS A 32 15.86 -3.42 -9.50
CA LYS A 32 15.86 -1.95 -9.67
C LYS A 32 14.92 -1.20 -8.71
N TYR A 33 13.98 -1.91 -8.07
CA TYR A 33 13.05 -1.37 -7.10
C TYR A 33 13.43 -1.74 -5.66
N LEU A 34 14.49 -2.53 -5.45
CA LEU A 34 14.86 -3.07 -4.16
C LEU A 34 15.45 -1.97 -3.26
N PRO A 35 14.85 -1.64 -2.10
CA PRO A 35 15.40 -0.65 -1.20
C PRO A 35 16.75 -1.09 -0.61
N HIS A 36 17.61 -0.12 -0.33
CA HIS A 36 18.92 -0.37 0.26
C HIS A 36 18.82 -1.13 1.59
N GLY A 37 19.65 -2.18 1.73
CA GLY A 37 19.69 -3.01 2.94
C GLY A 37 18.53 -3.99 3.06
N THR A 38 17.80 -4.26 1.98
CA THR A 38 16.78 -5.30 1.91
C THR A 38 17.14 -6.38 0.89
N GLU A 39 16.57 -7.56 1.06
CA GLU A 39 16.69 -8.71 0.18
C GLU A 39 15.29 -9.14 -0.26
N LEU A 40 15.17 -9.79 -1.42
CA LEU A 40 13.90 -10.39 -1.83
C LEU A 40 13.48 -11.50 -0.85
N ASP A 41 12.22 -11.49 -0.41
CA ASP A 41 11.66 -12.52 0.45
C ASP A 41 10.98 -13.60 -0.40
N ARG A 42 11.70 -14.72 -0.57
CA ARG A 42 11.23 -15.85 -1.37
C ARG A 42 10.27 -16.73 -0.59
N TRP A 43 9.21 -17.17 -1.27
CA TRP A 43 8.32 -18.20 -0.80
C TRP A 43 8.41 -19.42 -1.71
N ALA A 44 8.66 -20.60 -1.15
CA ALA A 44 8.84 -21.85 -1.91
C ALA A 44 9.85 -21.71 -3.08
N ASN A 45 10.99 -21.04 -2.83
CA ASN A 45 12.04 -20.73 -3.81
C ASN A 45 11.59 -19.88 -5.02
N LYS A 46 10.47 -19.18 -4.90
CA LYS A 46 9.94 -18.28 -5.93
C LYS A 46 9.78 -16.86 -5.40
N ASP A 47 10.01 -15.90 -6.29
CA ASP A 47 9.79 -14.49 -6.06
C ASP A 47 8.41 -14.11 -6.63
N TYR A 48 7.67 -13.28 -5.88
CA TYR A 48 6.28 -12.93 -6.22
C TYR A 48 6.06 -11.43 -6.28
N VAL A 49 5.24 -11.05 -7.25
CA VAL A 49 4.53 -9.76 -7.26
C VAL A 49 3.06 -10.03 -7.02
N SER A 50 2.43 -9.17 -6.23
CA SER A 50 1.03 -9.24 -5.90
C SER A 50 0.32 -7.98 -6.36
N LEU A 51 -0.82 -8.16 -7.01
CA LEU A 51 -1.83 -7.14 -7.20
C LEU A 51 -2.88 -7.34 -6.11
N VAL A 52 -3.00 -6.37 -5.21
CA VAL A 52 -3.93 -6.43 -4.07
C VAL A 52 -4.94 -5.32 -4.21
N GLY A 53 -6.19 -5.68 -4.52
CA GLY A 53 -7.29 -4.74 -4.64
C GLY A 53 -8.17 -4.77 -3.40
N PHE A 54 -8.60 -3.61 -2.92
CA PHE A 54 -9.54 -3.52 -1.80
C PHE A 54 -10.29 -2.18 -1.82
N LEU A 55 -11.46 -2.17 -1.19
CA LEU A 55 -12.28 -0.98 -1.01
C LEU A 55 -11.94 -0.36 0.36
N PHE A 56 -11.34 0.82 0.35
CA PHE A 56 -11.39 1.71 1.50
C PHE A 56 -12.83 2.19 1.68
N ASN A 57 -13.33 2.08 2.90
CA ASN A 57 -14.68 2.52 3.26
C ASN A 57 -14.68 3.23 4.61
N ASN A 58 -15.59 4.20 4.78
CA ASN A 58 -15.75 4.95 6.03
C ASN A 58 -14.45 5.64 6.49
N THR A 59 -13.67 6.13 5.53
CA THR A 59 -12.35 6.71 5.76
C THR A 59 -12.44 8.08 6.45
N SER A 60 -11.66 8.28 7.52
CA SER A 60 -11.46 9.57 8.17
C SER A 60 -9.99 9.80 8.53
N ILE A 61 -9.55 11.06 8.37
CA ILE A 61 -8.19 11.50 8.70
C ILE A 61 -8.28 12.44 9.90
N HIS A 62 -7.60 12.14 11.00
CA HIS A 62 -7.71 12.87 12.27
C HIS A 62 -9.18 13.06 12.72
N GLY A 63 -10.02 12.04 12.50
CA GLY A 63 -11.45 12.08 12.81
C GLY A 63 -12.32 12.86 11.82
N MET A 64 -11.75 13.59 10.86
CA MET A 64 -12.50 14.32 9.84
C MET A 64 -12.82 13.43 8.64
N ARG A 65 -14.11 13.35 8.29
CA ARG A 65 -14.59 12.69 7.07
C ARG A 65 -14.57 13.68 5.91
N ILE A 66 -13.65 13.47 4.97
CA ILE A 66 -13.50 14.35 3.80
C ILE A 66 -14.61 14.04 2.79
N PRO A 67 -15.45 15.01 2.38
CA PRO A 67 -16.48 14.79 1.37
C PRO A 67 -15.89 14.15 0.10
N PHE A 68 -16.61 13.19 -0.49
CA PHE A 68 -16.23 12.45 -1.71
C PHE A 68 -14.97 11.55 -1.62
N HIS A 69 -14.34 11.43 -0.45
CA HIS A 69 -13.11 10.66 -0.21
C HIS A 69 -13.23 9.62 0.91
N GLN A 70 -14.45 9.33 1.35
CA GLN A 70 -14.71 8.37 2.43
C GLN A 70 -14.64 6.92 1.93
N SER A 71 -14.90 6.70 0.64
CA SER A 71 -14.86 5.37 0.01
C SER A 71 -14.25 5.43 -1.39
N PHE A 72 -13.27 4.56 -1.65
CA PHE A 72 -12.58 4.43 -2.94
C PHE A 72 -11.87 3.07 -3.00
N GLN A 73 -11.67 2.52 -4.20
CA GLN A 73 -10.77 1.36 -4.36
C GLN A 73 -9.32 1.79 -4.36
N GLU A 74 -8.50 0.90 -3.84
CA GLU A 74 -7.05 0.93 -3.99
C GLU A 74 -6.58 -0.40 -4.54
N ILE A 75 -5.61 -0.33 -5.45
CA ILE A 75 -4.93 -1.49 -6.00
C ILE A 75 -3.43 -1.30 -5.81
N ASN A 76 -2.82 -2.22 -5.07
CA ASN A 76 -1.40 -2.18 -4.73
C ASN A 76 -0.66 -3.22 -5.55
N LEU A 77 0.26 -2.75 -6.39
CA LEU A 77 1.26 -3.56 -7.06
C LEU A 77 2.51 -3.60 -6.18
N ARG A 78 2.77 -4.75 -5.56
CA ARG A 78 3.84 -4.88 -4.57
C ARG A 78 4.61 -6.18 -4.68
N PHE A 79 5.82 -6.19 -4.15
CA PHE A 79 6.62 -7.41 -3.94
C PHE A 79 7.12 -7.49 -2.50
N TYR A 80 7.74 -8.61 -2.15
CA TYR A 80 8.09 -8.96 -0.78
C TYR A 80 9.59 -8.85 -0.55
N VAL A 81 9.95 -8.25 0.59
CA VAL A 81 11.35 -8.07 0.98
C VAL A 81 11.55 -8.45 2.44
N ARG A 82 12.79 -8.70 2.79
CA ARG A 82 13.22 -8.92 4.17
C ARG A 82 14.53 -8.20 4.44
N ARG A 83 14.77 -7.90 5.71
CA ARG A 83 16.02 -7.31 6.19
C ARG A 83 16.42 -7.96 7.51
N LYS A 84 17.71 -8.22 7.68
CA LYS A 84 18.28 -8.65 8.95
C LYS A 84 18.50 -7.43 9.85
N TYR A 85 17.98 -7.47 11.08
CA TYR A 85 18.14 -6.44 12.10
C TYR A 85 18.27 -7.08 13.49
N ASN A 86 19.38 -6.82 14.19
CA ASN A 86 19.70 -7.39 15.52
C ASN A 86 19.44 -8.91 15.57
N ASP A 87 20.02 -9.65 14.62
CA ASP A 87 19.85 -11.10 14.42
C ASP A 87 18.43 -11.63 14.16
N THR A 88 17.46 -10.73 13.97
CA THR A 88 16.10 -11.08 13.57
C THR A 88 15.82 -10.70 12.13
N TRP A 89 15.07 -11.53 11.42
CA TRP A 89 14.55 -11.20 10.10
C TRP A 89 13.25 -10.40 10.24
N ARG A 90 13.21 -9.23 9.61
CA ARG A 90 11.99 -8.43 9.47
C ARG A 90 11.51 -8.53 8.04
N ARG A 91 10.24 -8.87 7.86
CA ARG A 91 9.59 -8.93 6.54
C ARG A 91 8.85 -7.64 6.25
N GLY A 92 8.77 -7.27 4.98
CA GLY A 92 8.08 -6.10 4.50
C GLY A 92 7.60 -6.29 3.07
N VAL A 93 6.93 -5.26 2.57
CA VAL A 93 6.52 -5.16 1.18
C VAL A 93 7.05 -3.87 0.60
N VAL A 94 7.30 -3.88 -0.70
CA VAL A 94 7.67 -2.70 -1.47
C VAL A 94 6.57 -2.45 -2.48
N PHE A 95 5.99 -1.26 -2.43
CA PHE A 95 4.98 -0.82 -3.39
C PHE A 95 5.68 -0.29 -4.63
N ILE A 96 5.56 -1.03 -5.74
CA ILE A 96 6.03 -0.56 -7.06
C ILE A 96 5.08 0.54 -7.54
N LYS A 97 3.78 0.36 -7.27
CA LYS A 97 2.74 1.28 -7.69
C LYS A 97 1.49 1.10 -6.84
N GLU A 98 0.84 2.21 -6.54
CA GLU A 98 -0.45 2.25 -5.85
C GLU A 98 -1.44 2.94 -6.78
N ILE A 99 -2.57 2.30 -7.05
CA ILE A 99 -3.52 2.74 -8.08
C ILE A 99 -4.84 3.05 -7.42
N VAL A 100 -5.29 4.29 -7.56
CA VAL A 100 -6.55 4.78 -7.00
C VAL A 100 -7.35 5.55 -8.06
N PRO A 101 -8.70 5.56 -8.02
CA PRO A 101 -9.51 6.33 -8.96
C PRO A 101 -9.59 7.83 -8.60
N LYS A 102 -9.14 8.23 -7.40
CA LYS A 102 -9.30 9.58 -6.86
C LYS A 102 -8.00 10.38 -7.01
N GLY A 103 -7.96 11.30 -7.98
CA GLY A 103 -6.77 12.12 -8.25
C GLY A 103 -6.31 13.00 -7.07
N ALA A 104 -7.21 13.44 -6.20
CA ALA A 104 -6.85 14.20 -5.00
C ALA A 104 -6.10 13.35 -3.96
N VAL A 105 -6.39 12.04 -3.88
CA VAL A 105 -5.63 11.10 -3.03
C VAL A 105 -4.21 10.96 -3.56
N THR A 106 -4.07 10.75 -4.88
CA THR A 106 -2.77 10.70 -5.57
C THR A 106 -1.94 11.97 -5.33
N LEU A 107 -2.55 13.15 -5.41
CA LEU A 107 -1.85 14.42 -5.19
C LEU A 107 -1.32 14.56 -3.75
N ILE A 108 -2.12 14.22 -2.75
CA ILE A 108 -1.70 14.29 -1.34
C ILE A 108 -0.64 13.23 -1.05
N ALA A 109 -0.85 12.00 -1.51
CA ALA A 109 0.07 10.88 -1.26
C ALA A 109 1.45 11.11 -1.88
N ASN A 110 1.51 11.55 -3.14
CA ASN A 110 2.76 11.82 -3.82
C ASN A 110 3.48 13.05 -3.24
N SER A 111 2.74 14.05 -2.76
CA SER A 111 3.34 15.27 -2.18
C SER A 111 3.91 15.06 -0.77
N TRP A 112 3.41 14.08 -0.01
CA TRP A 112 3.78 13.89 1.39
C TRP A 112 4.56 12.59 1.67
N PHE A 113 4.29 11.51 0.93
CA PHE A 113 4.87 10.18 1.19
C PHE A 113 5.88 9.71 0.13
N HIS A 114 6.07 10.45 -0.97
CA HIS A 114 6.93 10.07 -2.11
C HIS A 114 6.64 8.68 -2.67
N GLU A 115 5.42 8.19 -2.51
CA GLU A 115 5.00 6.88 -2.98
C GLU A 115 4.64 6.94 -4.47
N HIS A 116 4.65 5.81 -5.16
CA HIS A 116 4.39 5.74 -6.61
C HIS A 116 2.88 5.65 -6.91
N TYR A 117 2.08 6.63 -6.48
CA TYR A 117 0.65 6.61 -6.76
C TYR A 117 0.34 7.01 -8.20
N ALA A 118 -0.60 6.32 -8.81
CA ALA A 118 -1.16 6.67 -10.11
C ALA A 118 -2.68 6.68 -10.08
N THR A 119 -3.25 7.70 -10.70
CA THR A 119 -4.69 7.79 -10.90
C THR A 119 -5.08 7.00 -12.14
N MET A 120 -5.88 5.94 -11.98
CA MET A 120 -6.44 5.19 -13.10
C MET A 120 -7.94 4.91 -12.87
N PRO A 121 -8.76 4.81 -13.94
CA PRO A 121 -10.16 4.44 -13.77
C PRO A 121 -10.29 3.04 -13.16
N CYS A 122 -10.82 2.97 -11.94
CA CYS A 122 -11.31 1.73 -11.34
C CYS A 122 -12.84 1.74 -11.49
N ARG A 123 -13.41 0.69 -12.07
CA ARG A 123 -14.87 0.53 -12.13
C ARG A 123 -15.36 -0.18 -10.89
N ASP A 124 -16.36 0.41 -10.25
CA ASP A 124 -17.19 -0.28 -9.28
C ASP A 124 -18.10 -1.22 -10.06
N PHE A 125 -18.01 -2.52 -9.77
CA PHE A 125 -19.11 -3.43 -10.04
C PHE A 125 -20.10 -3.24 -8.88
N GLN A 126 -21.07 -2.35 -9.08
CA GLN A 126 -22.25 -2.22 -8.22
C GLN A 126 -23.21 -3.37 -8.47
#